data_AF-A0A645B5F5-F1
#
_entry.id   AF-A0A645B5F5-F1
#
_cell.length_a   1.000
_cell.length_b   1.000
_cell.length_c   1.000
_cell.angle_alpha   90.00
_cell.angle_beta   90.00
_cell.angle_gamma   90.00
#
_symmetry.space_group_name_H-M   'P 1'
#
loop_
_entity.id
_entity.type
_entity.pdbx_description
1 polymer ?
#
loop_
_entity_poly.entity_id
_entity_poly.type
_entity_poly.pdbx_seq_one_letter_code
_entity_poly.pdbx_strand_id
1 'polypeptide(L)'
;MAGAIVGLFNTWMVNNIRIDAFIATLVTQTIVRGFAYILCGGKPVAISNANYITFGRARFLDIPLSVWIMLLCFLFFGFVLSKTKFGRSIYAIGGNKDAARLAGLNPRKAILICYVMMGIICAIGGIIFSARMNSGQPAANVNLEFDSITAVILGGVSFTGGVGSLGGTILGVFLIQAFNTGLTMVNVPSFWQYVARGALLLFALTSDYVRKQNREKMLLEASKRQG
;
A
#
# COMPACT_ATOMS: atom_id res chain seq x y z
N MET A 1 10.63 -13.46 -5.87
CA MET A 1 9.86 -14.16 -6.93
C MET A 1 8.41 -14.40 -6.53
N ALA A 2 8.14 -14.97 -5.35
CA ALA A 2 6.78 -15.20 -4.84
C ALA A 2 5.86 -13.95 -4.91
N GLY A 3 6.37 -12.77 -4.54
CA GLY A 3 5.59 -11.53 -4.62
C GLY A 3 5.14 -11.13 -6.01
N ALA A 4 5.95 -11.38 -7.05
CA ALA A 4 5.56 -11.09 -8.43
C ALA A 4 4.44 -12.04 -8.91
N ILE A 5 4.49 -13.31 -8.51
CA ILE A 5 3.46 -14.31 -8.81
C ILE A 5 2.13 -13.91 -8.16
N VAL A 6 2.18 -13.49 -6.89
CA VAL A 6 1.01 -12.98 -6.17
C VAL A 6 0.45 -11.72 -6.86
N GLY A 7 1.31 -10.81 -7.32
CA GLY A 7 0.90 -9.63 -8.08
C GLY A 7 0.23 -9.98 -9.42
N LEU A 8 0.75 -10.97 -10.15
CA LEU A 8 0.13 -11.48 -11.38
C LEU A 8 -1.24 -12.11 -11.09
N PHE A 9 -1.34 -12.90 -10.02
CA PHE A 9 -2.60 -13.53 -9.62
C PHE A 9 -3.67 -12.49 -9.25
N ASN A 10 -3.31 -11.50 -8.44
CA ASN A 10 -4.20 -10.37 -8.11
C ASN A 10 -4.65 -9.61 -9.37
N THR A 11 -3.71 -9.35 -10.28
CA THR A 11 -4.05 -8.71 -11.56
C THR A 11 -5.04 -9.54 -12.36
N TRP A 12 -4.82 -10.85 -12.45
CA TRP A 12 -5.68 -11.74 -13.22
C TRP A 12 -7.11 -11.72 -12.68
N MET A 13 -7.29 -11.73 -11.36
CA MET A 13 -8.61 -11.57 -10.72
C MET A 13 -9.26 -10.22 -11.08
N VAL A 14 -8.50 -9.13 -10.99
CA VAL A 14 -9.03 -7.77 -11.23
C VAL A 14 -9.33 -7.51 -12.71
N ASN A 15 -8.47 -7.93 -13.63
CA ASN A 15 -8.62 -7.66 -15.06
C ASN A 15 -9.55 -8.63 -15.79
N ASN A 16 -9.51 -9.92 -15.44
CA ASN A 16 -10.26 -10.96 -16.16
C ASN A 16 -11.59 -11.26 -15.47
N ILE A 17 -11.56 -11.51 -14.16
CA ILE A 17 -12.77 -11.84 -13.37
C ILE A 17 -13.56 -10.56 -13.02
N ARG A 18 -12.92 -9.37 -13.09
CA ARG A 18 -13.52 -8.06 -12.75
C ARG A 18 -13.97 -7.97 -11.29
N ILE A 19 -13.25 -8.66 -10.41
CA ILE A 19 -13.42 -8.50 -8.96
C ILE A 19 -12.84 -7.14 -8.55
N ASP A 20 -13.47 -6.47 -7.59
CA ASP A 20 -12.94 -5.24 -7.02
C ASP A 20 -11.55 -5.46 -6.43
N ALA A 21 -10.65 -4.51 -6.74
CA ALA A 21 -9.24 -4.54 -6.36
C ALA A 21 -9.00 -4.85 -4.88
N PHE A 22 -9.79 -4.23 -4.00
CA PHE A 22 -9.70 -4.40 -2.56
C PHE A 22 -10.02 -5.84 -2.12
N ILE A 23 -11.15 -6.38 -2.58
CA ILE A 23 -11.60 -7.74 -2.25
C ILE A 23 -10.59 -8.76 -2.77
N ALA A 24 -10.12 -8.61 -4.01
CA ALA A 24 -9.14 -9.51 -4.61
C ALA A 24 -7.86 -9.58 -3.77
N THR A 25 -7.33 -8.44 -3.31
CA THR A 25 -6.11 -8.42 -2.48
C THR A 25 -6.31 -9.00 -1.08
N LEU A 26 -7.46 -8.77 -0.44
CA LEU A 26 -7.75 -9.32 0.88
C LEU A 26 -7.89 -10.85 0.86
N VAL A 27 -8.55 -11.39 -0.17
CA VAL A 27 -8.67 -12.83 -0.38
C VAL A 27 -7.29 -13.44 -0.58
N THR A 28 -6.49 -12.89 -1.50
CA THR A 28 -5.14 -13.41 -1.75
C THR A 28 -4.23 -13.31 -0.53
N GLN A 29 -4.29 -12.22 0.24
CA GLN A 29 -3.57 -12.10 1.51
C GLN A 29 -3.96 -13.23 2.48
N THR A 30 -5.26 -13.50 2.62
CA THR A 30 -5.76 -14.55 3.52
C THR A 30 -5.30 -15.94 3.09
N ILE A 31 -5.33 -16.23 1.79
CA ILE A 31 -4.83 -17.49 1.21
C ILE A 31 -3.33 -17.64 1.45
N VAL A 32 -2.53 -16.63 1.07
CA VAL A 32 -1.06 -16.68 1.21
C VAL A 32 -0.67 -16.80 2.68
N ARG A 33 -1.35 -16.09 3.58
CA ARG A 33 -1.14 -16.21 5.02
C ARG A 33 -1.49 -17.60 5.53
N GLY A 34 -2.61 -18.19 5.08
CA GLY A 34 -2.99 -19.57 5.41
C GLY A 34 -1.92 -20.58 5.00
N PHE A 35 -1.38 -20.46 3.78
CA PHE A 35 -0.24 -21.27 3.34
C PHE A 35 0.99 -21.07 4.20
N ALA A 36 1.29 -19.82 4.62
CA ALA A 36 2.41 -19.56 5.53
C ALA A 36 2.21 -20.24 6.90
N TYR A 37 0.99 -20.29 7.43
CA TYR A 37 0.67 -21.02 8.66
C TYR A 37 0.88 -22.54 8.51
N ILE A 38 0.44 -23.12 7.39
CA ILE A 38 0.60 -24.55 7.09
C ILE A 38 2.08 -24.91 7.01
N LEU A 39 2.87 -24.14 6.26
CA LEU A 39 4.31 -24.38 6.08
C LEU A 39 5.10 -24.29 7.38
N CYS A 40 4.69 -23.41 8.30
CA CYS A 40 5.39 -23.20 9.56
C CYS A 40 4.82 -24.04 10.73
N GLY A 41 3.81 -24.88 10.48
CA GLY A 41 3.13 -25.65 11.54
C GLY A 41 2.52 -24.77 12.63
N GLY A 42 2.13 -23.55 12.29
CA GLY A 42 1.57 -22.56 13.22
C GLY A 42 2.57 -21.87 14.15
N LYS A 43 3.87 -22.17 14.05
CA LYS A 43 4.91 -21.59 14.94
C LYS A 43 5.80 -20.59 14.19
N PRO A 44 6.39 -19.61 14.89
CA PRO A 44 7.42 -18.76 14.30
C PRO A 44 8.64 -19.60 13.91
N VAL A 45 9.14 -19.43 12.68
CA VAL A 45 10.35 -20.10 12.22
C VAL A 45 11.54 -19.20 12.47
N ALA A 46 12.42 -19.58 13.40
CA ALA A 46 13.64 -18.84 13.69
C ALA A 46 14.61 -18.92 12.50
N ILE A 47 15.20 -17.80 12.13
CA ILE A 47 16.18 -17.71 11.05
C ILE A 47 17.56 -17.63 11.70
N SER A 48 18.37 -18.67 11.54
CA SER A 48 19.70 -18.78 12.16
C SER A 48 20.86 -18.37 11.23
N ASN A 49 20.57 -18.06 9.96
CA ASN A 49 21.61 -17.71 9.00
C ASN A 49 22.19 -16.32 9.30
N ALA A 50 23.46 -16.28 9.72
CA ALA A 50 24.15 -15.06 10.13
C ALA A 50 24.22 -14.00 9.02
N ASN A 51 24.38 -14.39 7.75
CA ASN A 51 24.44 -13.44 6.63
C ASN A 51 23.09 -12.75 6.41
N TYR A 52 21.99 -13.48 6.60
CA TYR A 52 20.64 -12.95 6.48
C TYR A 52 20.31 -11.95 7.60
N ILE A 53 20.71 -12.27 8.83
CA ILE A 53 20.54 -11.38 10.00
C ILE A 53 21.40 -10.11 9.84
N THR A 54 22.65 -10.27 9.40
CA THR A 54 23.56 -9.15 9.14
C THR A 54 23.00 -8.22 8.07
N PHE A 55 22.36 -8.75 7.03
CA PHE A 55 21.67 -7.93 6.03
C PHE A 55 20.51 -7.12 6.64
N GLY A 56 19.68 -7.73 7.50
CA GLY A 56 18.57 -7.04 8.17
C GLY A 56 19.02 -5.99 9.19
N ARG A 57 20.20 -6.18 9.79
CA ARG A 57 20.79 -5.28 10.79
C ARG A 57 21.83 -4.33 10.21
N ALA A 58 22.15 -4.43 8.93
CA ALA A 58 23.13 -3.59 8.27
C ALA A 58 22.74 -2.12 8.47
N ARG A 59 23.71 -1.34 8.97
CA ARG A 59 23.60 0.11 9.10
C ARG A 59 24.58 0.76 8.17
N PHE A 60 24.10 1.75 7.44
CA PHE A 60 24.93 2.61 6.62
C PHE A 60 24.78 4.04 7.14
N LEU A 61 25.89 4.66 7.55
CA LEU A 61 25.88 5.98 8.17
C LEU A 61 24.99 6.05 9.43
N ASP A 62 25.06 5.01 10.26
CA ASP A 62 24.24 4.79 11.47
C ASP A 62 22.71 4.68 11.24
N ILE A 63 22.26 4.74 9.99
CA ILE A 63 20.87 4.57 9.59
C ILE A 63 20.64 3.11 9.14
N PRO A 64 19.57 2.43 9.60
CA PRO A 64 19.25 1.08 9.14
C PRO A 64 19.02 1.02 7.63
N LEU A 65 19.53 -0.03 6.97
CA LEU A 65 19.39 -0.25 5.53
C LEU A 65 17.92 -0.23 5.05
N SER A 66 16.97 -0.59 5.91
CA SER A 66 15.53 -0.49 5.62
C SER A 66 15.08 0.93 5.26
N VAL A 67 15.66 1.95 5.89
CA VAL A 67 15.32 3.36 5.63
C VAL A 67 15.87 3.80 4.28
N TRP A 68 17.08 3.36 3.92
CA TRP A 68 17.66 3.61 2.61
C TRP A 68 16.85 2.98 1.48
N ILE A 69 16.40 1.75 1.65
CA ILE A 69 15.51 1.08 0.68
C ILE A 69 14.19 1.84 0.56
N MET A 70 13.60 2.27 1.68
CA MET A 70 12.39 3.09 1.67
C MET A 70 12.60 4.40 0.89
N LEU A 71 13.67 5.13 1.16
CA LEU A 71 14.01 6.38 0.46
C LEU A 71 14.23 6.15 -1.04
N LEU A 72 14.97 5.10 -1.40
CA LEU A 72 15.20 4.73 -2.81
C LEU A 72 13.88 4.43 -3.52
N CYS A 73 12.97 3.68 -2.88
CA CYS A 73 11.63 3.43 -3.41
C CYS A 73 10.84 4.73 -3.60
N PHE A 74 10.80 5.61 -2.60
CA PHE A 74 10.10 6.90 -2.73
C PHE A 74 10.68 7.77 -3.84
N LEU A 75 12.01 7.82 -3.98
CA LEU A 75 12.66 8.61 -5.02
C LEU A 75 12.39 8.03 -6.41
N PHE A 76 12.49 6.71 -6.55
CA PHE A 76 12.20 6.01 -7.81
C PHE A 76 10.73 6.18 -8.22
N PHE A 77 9.77 5.83 -7.34
CA PHE A 77 8.36 5.95 -7.66
C PHE A 77 7.90 7.41 -7.77
N GLY A 78 8.51 8.33 -7.03
CA GLY A 78 8.27 9.76 -7.16
C GLY A 78 8.68 10.29 -8.51
N PHE A 79 9.85 9.88 -9.00
CA PHE A 79 10.31 10.20 -10.35
C PHE A 79 9.40 9.57 -11.41
N VAL A 80 9.07 8.28 -11.28
CA VAL A 80 8.19 7.58 -12.21
C VAL A 80 6.83 8.28 -12.28
N LEU A 81 6.24 8.62 -11.15
CA LEU A 81 4.89 9.20 -11.11
C LEU A 81 4.85 10.65 -11.62
N SER A 82 5.89 11.44 -11.33
CA SER A 82 5.93 12.87 -11.70
C SER A 82 6.48 13.16 -13.11
N LYS A 83 7.46 12.37 -13.59
CA LYS A 83 8.20 12.67 -14.82
C LYS A 83 7.90 11.74 -15.99
N THR A 84 7.28 10.57 -15.78
CA THR A 84 7.07 9.59 -16.86
C THR A 84 5.66 9.62 -17.46
N LYS A 85 5.56 9.16 -18.72
CA LYS A 85 4.27 8.93 -19.40
C LYS A 85 3.42 7.89 -18.66
N PHE A 86 4.07 6.90 -18.03
CA PHE A 86 3.40 5.87 -17.25
C PHE A 86 2.68 6.46 -16.03
N GLY A 87 3.33 7.37 -15.30
CA GLY A 87 2.70 8.10 -14.18
C GLY A 87 1.45 8.85 -14.60
N ARG A 88 1.52 9.64 -15.69
CA ARG A 88 0.36 10.35 -16.25
C ARG A 88 -0.78 9.39 -16.66
N SER A 89 -0.43 8.24 -17.25
CA SER A 89 -1.42 7.22 -17.60
C SER A 89 -2.14 6.67 -16.37
N ILE A 90 -1.44 6.49 -15.24
CA ILE A 90 -2.07 5.99 -14.00
C ILE A 90 -3.12 6.98 -13.49
N TYR A 91 -2.81 8.27 -13.45
CA TYR A 91 -3.78 9.30 -13.04
C TYR A 91 -4.99 9.35 -13.98
N ALA A 92 -4.77 9.28 -15.30
CA ALA A 92 -5.86 9.27 -16.27
C ALA A 92 -6.79 8.05 -16.10
N ILE A 93 -6.21 6.85 -15.93
CA ILE A 93 -6.95 5.61 -15.68
C ILE A 93 -7.71 5.67 -14.35
N GLY A 94 -7.09 6.26 -13.31
CA GLY A 94 -7.71 6.42 -12.01
C GLY A 94 -8.88 7.41 -11.99
N GLY A 95 -8.86 8.44 -12.84
CA GLY A 95 -9.95 9.41 -12.94
C GLY A 95 -11.17 8.83 -13.66
N ASN A 96 -10.96 8.21 -14.82
CA ASN A 96 -12.02 7.50 -15.53
C ASN A 96 -11.42 6.41 -16.44
N LYS A 97 -11.68 5.14 -16.09
CA LYS A 97 -11.15 3.98 -16.82
C LYS A 97 -11.66 3.90 -18.27
N ASP A 98 -12.93 4.26 -18.50
CA ASP A 98 -13.55 4.19 -19.83
C ASP A 98 -13.05 5.32 -20.73
N ALA A 99 -12.95 6.55 -20.19
CA ALA A 99 -12.39 7.67 -20.92
C ALA A 99 -10.90 7.44 -21.26
N ALA A 100 -10.12 6.88 -20.33
CA ALA A 100 -8.73 6.52 -20.58
C ALA A 100 -8.60 5.48 -21.72
N ARG A 101 -9.52 4.51 -21.79
CA ARG A 101 -9.56 3.52 -22.87
C ARG A 101 -9.88 4.16 -24.22
N LEU A 102 -10.82 5.10 -24.27
CA LEU A 102 -11.15 5.85 -25.48
C LEU A 102 -9.99 6.75 -25.94
N ALA A 103 -9.17 7.25 -25.00
CA ALA A 103 -7.94 8.00 -25.28
C ALA A 103 -6.75 7.12 -25.72
N GLY A 104 -6.97 5.83 -26.01
CA GLY A 104 -5.93 4.91 -26.50
C GLY A 104 -5.01 4.34 -25.42
N LEU A 105 -5.26 4.59 -24.13
CA LEU A 105 -4.54 3.93 -23.04
C LEU A 105 -5.07 2.50 -22.87
N ASN A 106 -4.24 1.61 -22.34
CA ASN A 106 -4.64 0.23 -22.03
C ASN A 106 -4.68 0.03 -20.50
N PRO A 107 -5.85 0.25 -19.85
CA PRO A 107 -5.99 0.11 -18.40
C PRO A 107 -5.52 -1.24 -17.87
N ARG A 108 -5.78 -2.32 -18.61
CA ARG A 108 -5.43 -3.68 -18.19
C ARG A 108 -3.92 -3.85 -18.02
N LYS A 109 -3.13 -3.35 -18.99
CA LYS A 109 -1.66 -3.41 -18.93
C LYS A 109 -1.11 -2.56 -17.80
N ALA A 110 -1.65 -1.36 -17.60
CA ALA A 110 -1.21 -0.48 -16.52
C ALA A 110 -1.49 -1.09 -15.14
N ILE A 111 -2.70 -1.63 -14.93
CA ILE A 111 -3.08 -2.32 -13.69
C ILE A 111 -2.14 -3.51 -13.42
N LEU A 112 -1.83 -4.31 -14.46
CA LEU A 112 -0.90 -5.44 -14.34
C LEU A 112 0.47 -5.01 -13.83
N ILE A 113 1.05 -3.99 -14.45
CA ILE A 113 2.38 -3.49 -14.09
C ILE A 113 2.37 -2.99 -12.64
N CYS A 114 1.33 -2.24 -12.23
CA CYS A 114 1.19 -1.75 -10.86
C CYS A 114 1.14 -2.87 -9.82
N TYR A 115 0.33 -3.91 -10.04
CA TYR A 115 0.21 -5.03 -9.10
C TYR A 115 1.48 -5.89 -9.02
N VAL A 116 2.17 -6.11 -10.14
CA VAL A 116 3.45 -6.84 -10.14
C VAL A 116 4.52 -6.05 -9.40
N MET A 117 4.64 -4.74 -9.66
CA MET A 117 5.57 -3.88 -8.92
C MET A 117 5.24 -3.86 -7.42
N MET A 118 3.95 -3.72 -7.05
CA MET A 118 3.52 -3.78 -5.65
C MET A 118 3.92 -5.10 -5.00
N GLY A 119 3.67 -6.23 -5.65
CA GLY A 119 4.05 -7.55 -5.14
C GLY A 119 5.56 -7.71 -4.93
N ILE A 120 6.38 -7.15 -5.83
CA ILE A 120 7.85 -7.15 -5.68
C ILE A 120 8.28 -6.31 -4.47
N ILE A 121 7.72 -5.11 -4.30
CA ILE A 121 8.04 -4.21 -3.18
C ILE A 121 7.60 -4.83 -1.85
N CYS A 122 6.40 -5.41 -1.80
CA CYS A 122 5.91 -6.11 -0.60
C CYS A 122 6.80 -7.30 -0.25
N ALA A 123 7.29 -8.06 -1.23
CA ALA A 123 8.24 -9.15 -0.97
C ALA A 123 9.58 -8.63 -0.42
N ILE A 124 10.11 -7.53 -0.95
CA ILE A 124 11.32 -6.89 -0.40
C ILE A 124 11.08 -6.45 1.05
N GLY A 125 9.95 -5.78 1.32
CA GLY A 125 9.56 -5.36 2.67
C GLY A 125 9.44 -6.54 3.64
N GLY A 126 8.83 -7.64 3.20
CA GLY A 126 8.70 -8.88 3.99
C GLY A 126 10.06 -9.49 4.32
N ILE A 127 10.98 -9.56 3.35
CA ILE A 127 12.35 -10.08 3.57
C ILE A 127 13.10 -9.23 4.59
N ILE A 128 13.03 -7.90 4.48
CA ILE A 128 13.67 -6.99 5.44
C ILE A 128 13.06 -7.15 6.82
N PHE A 129 11.73 -7.28 6.90
CA PHE A 129 11.02 -7.45 8.17
C PHE A 129 11.44 -8.74 8.88
N SER A 130 11.43 -9.89 8.19
CA SER A 130 11.87 -11.16 8.78
C SER A 130 13.34 -11.16 9.14
N ALA A 131 14.20 -10.50 8.35
CA ALA A 131 15.61 -10.32 8.67
C ALA A 131 15.83 -9.49 9.95
N ARG A 132 15.00 -8.46 10.18
CA ARG A 132 15.06 -7.65 11.40
C ARG A 132 14.55 -8.38 12.63
N MET A 133 13.53 -9.22 12.45
CA MET A 133 12.88 -9.95 13.54
C MET A 133 13.60 -11.27 13.89
N ASN A 134 14.62 -11.66 13.11
CA ASN A 134 15.31 -12.96 13.18
C ASN A 134 14.36 -14.18 13.11
N SER A 135 13.13 -13.97 12.66
CA SER A 135 12.12 -15.01 12.57
C SER A 135 11.12 -14.69 11.46
N GLY A 136 10.66 -15.74 10.79
CA GLY A 136 9.49 -15.70 9.92
C GLY A 136 8.25 -16.01 10.74
N GLN A 137 7.48 -14.97 11.07
CA GLN A 137 6.27 -15.12 11.87
C GLN A 137 5.02 -14.89 10.99
N PRO A 138 4.18 -15.92 10.74
CA PRO A 138 2.99 -15.78 9.91
C PRO A 138 1.89 -14.90 10.55
N ALA A 139 1.95 -14.74 11.88
CA ALA A 139 1.07 -13.87 12.65
C ALA A 139 1.53 -12.40 12.72
N ALA A 140 2.64 -12.04 12.08
CA ALA A 140 3.15 -10.67 12.13
C ALA A 140 2.36 -9.72 11.22
N ASN A 141 2.39 -8.42 11.56
CA ASN A 141 1.85 -7.33 10.73
C ASN A 141 0.38 -7.51 10.32
N VAL A 142 -0.44 -8.06 11.22
CA VAL A 142 -1.89 -8.13 11.01
C VAL A 142 -2.43 -6.70 10.89
N ASN A 143 -3.31 -6.47 9.90
CA ASN A 143 -3.93 -5.19 9.58
C ASN A 143 -3.00 -4.13 8.97
N LEU A 144 -1.78 -4.50 8.57
CA LEU A 144 -0.87 -3.57 7.89
C LEU A 144 -1.46 -3.09 6.55
N GLU A 145 -2.31 -3.89 5.91
CA GLU A 145 -3.09 -3.50 4.74
C GLU A 145 -4.02 -2.30 5.02
N PHE A 146 -4.68 -2.29 6.17
CA PHE A 146 -5.59 -1.21 6.58
C PHE A 146 -4.81 0.04 6.99
N ASP A 147 -3.70 -0.13 7.70
CA ASP A 147 -2.79 0.97 8.07
C ASP A 147 -2.20 1.63 6.80
N SER A 148 -1.86 0.83 5.78
CA SER A 148 -1.36 1.33 4.50
C SER A 148 -2.40 2.15 3.74
N ILE A 149 -3.66 1.68 3.68
CA ILE A 149 -4.77 2.41 3.07
C ILE A 149 -5.03 3.71 3.83
N THR A 150 -5.08 3.65 5.15
CA THR A 150 -5.30 4.82 6.01
C THR A 150 -4.21 5.88 5.80
N ALA A 151 -2.93 5.46 5.77
CA ALA A 151 -1.79 6.35 5.52
C ALA A 151 -1.92 7.08 4.18
N VAL A 152 -2.22 6.35 3.12
CA VAL A 152 -2.30 6.90 1.75
C VAL A 152 -3.47 7.88 1.61
N ILE A 153 -4.62 7.58 2.23
CA ILE A 153 -5.80 8.44 2.22
C ILE A 153 -5.59 9.71 3.07
N LEU A 154 -5.04 9.57 4.27
CA LEU A 154 -4.69 10.73 5.11
C LEU A 154 -3.66 11.61 4.41
N GLY A 155 -2.76 11.01 3.63
CA GLY A 155 -1.83 11.69 2.72
C GLY A 155 -2.47 12.38 1.52
N GLY A 156 -3.80 12.33 1.36
CA GLY A 156 -4.53 13.07 0.32
C GLY A 156 -4.64 12.34 -1.02
N VAL A 157 -4.41 11.03 -1.05
CA VAL A 157 -4.72 10.20 -2.23
C VAL A 157 -6.17 9.74 -2.15
N SER A 158 -6.93 9.91 -3.23
CA SER A 158 -8.33 9.49 -3.24
C SER A 158 -8.47 7.97 -3.33
N PHE A 159 -9.37 7.41 -2.52
CA PHE A 159 -9.67 5.98 -2.55
C PHE A 159 -10.27 5.54 -3.89
N THR A 160 -11.06 6.41 -4.52
CA THR A 160 -11.68 6.12 -5.83
C THR A 160 -10.76 6.36 -7.02
N GLY A 161 -9.56 6.91 -6.79
CA GLY A 161 -8.53 7.10 -7.80
C GLY A 161 -8.53 8.49 -8.47
N GLY A 162 -7.51 8.71 -9.32
CA GLY A 162 -7.40 9.91 -10.17
C GLY A 162 -6.78 11.13 -9.51
N VAL A 163 -6.59 11.14 -8.19
CA VAL A 163 -5.96 12.24 -7.43
C VAL A 163 -5.04 11.68 -6.36
N GLY A 164 -3.87 12.29 -6.21
CA GLY A 164 -2.94 11.99 -5.13
C GLY A 164 -1.55 12.50 -5.41
N SER A 165 -0.74 12.66 -4.36
CA SER A 165 0.68 13.00 -4.48
C SER A 165 1.51 12.10 -3.58
N LEU A 166 2.71 11.73 -4.05
CA LEU A 166 3.61 10.90 -3.27
C LEU A 166 4.12 11.63 -2.02
N GLY A 167 4.30 12.95 -2.09
CA GLY A 167 4.71 13.77 -0.95
C GLY A 167 3.70 13.72 0.19
N GLY A 168 2.40 13.82 -0.12
CA GLY A 168 1.34 13.63 0.87
C GLY A 168 1.32 12.21 1.45
N THR A 169 1.56 11.18 0.62
CA THR A 169 1.66 9.79 1.10
C THR A 169 2.77 9.60 2.13
N ILE A 170 3.94 10.22 1.95
CA ILE A 170 5.04 10.15 2.92
C ILE A 170 4.59 10.70 4.27
N LEU A 171 3.95 11.86 4.29
CA LEU A 171 3.42 12.46 5.52
C LEU A 171 2.37 11.58 6.18
N GLY A 172 1.49 10.95 5.39
CA GLY A 172 0.49 10.01 5.89
C GLY A 172 1.10 8.75 6.52
N VAL A 173 2.16 8.19 5.92
CA VAL A 173 2.89 7.04 6.49
C VAL A 173 3.55 7.41 7.82
N PHE A 174 4.17 8.59 7.90
CA PHE A 174 4.73 9.09 9.16
C PHE A 174 3.67 9.31 10.22
N LEU A 175 2.51 9.86 9.86
CA LEU A 175 1.40 10.08 10.78
C LEU A 175 0.88 8.76 11.37
N ILE A 176 0.67 7.74 10.54
CA ILE A 176 0.22 6.42 10.99
C ILE A 176 1.27 5.75 11.87
N GLN A 177 2.56 5.86 11.53
CA GLN A 177 3.61 5.30 12.38
C GLN A 177 3.78 6.03 13.71
N ALA A 178 3.64 7.36 13.72
CA ALA A 178 3.62 8.15 14.95
C ALA A 178 2.41 7.78 15.82
N PHE A 179 1.24 7.59 15.21
CA PHE A 179 0.02 7.15 15.90
C PHE A 179 0.21 5.76 16.54
N ASN A 180 0.68 4.78 15.78
CA ASN A 180 0.92 3.41 16.28
C ASN A 180 1.98 3.37 17.38
N THR A 181 3.07 4.11 17.20
CA THR A 181 4.15 4.20 18.19
C THR A 181 3.69 4.94 19.45
N GLY A 182 2.92 6.01 19.29
CA GLY A 182 2.35 6.78 20.40
C GLY A 182 1.41 5.95 21.28
N LEU A 183 0.49 5.20 20.67
CA LEU A 183 -0.38 4.27 21.42
C LEU A 183 0.44 3.22 22.18
N THR A 184 1.51 2.72 21.57
CA THR A 184 2.41 1.76 22.21
C THR A 184 3.19 2.38 23.37
N MET A 185 3.69 3.62 23.22
CA MET A 185 4.42 4.32 24.27
C MET A 185 3.57 4.69 25.47
N VAL A 186 2.29 5.01 25.24
CA VAL A 186 1.30 5.23 26.32
C VAL A 186 0.81 3.91 26.92
N ASN A 187 1.39 2.76 26.51
CA ASN A 187 1.04 1.42 26.97
C ASN A 187 -0.46 1.08 26.77
N VAL A 188 -1.07 1.58 25.70
CA VAL A 188 -2.45 1.25 25.35
C VAL A 188 -2.52 -0.23 24.97
N PRO A 189 -3.41 -1.04 25.57
CA PRO A 189 -3.53 -2.45 25.25
C PRO A 189 -3.80 -2.70 23.76
N SER A 190 -3.23 -3.76 23.19
CA SER A 190 -3.33 -4.07 21.75
C SER A 190 -4.77 -4.19 21.25
N PHE A 191 -5.71 -4.64 22.10
CA PHE A 191 -7.13 -4.71 21.78
C PHE A 191 -7.72 -3.33 21.45
N TRP A 192 -7.39 -2.31 22.24
CA TRP A 192 -7.79 -0.92 22.00
C TRP A 192 -7.08 -0.32 20.80
N GLN A 193 -5.86 -0.75 20.50
CA GLN A 193 -5.16 -0.33 19.28
C GLN A 193 -5.90 -0.76 18.01
N TYR A 194 -6.51 -1.97 17.99
CA TYR A 194 -7.32 -2.39 16.85
C TYR A 194 -8.56 -1.51 16.65
N VAL A 195 -9.25 -1.17 17.74
CA VAL A 195 -10.41 -0.25 17.68
C VAL A 195 -9.97 1.13 17.18
N ALA A 196 -8.87 1.66 17.72
CA ALA A 196 -8.35 2.97 17.34
C ALA A 196 -7.93 3.04 15.86
N ARG A 197 -7.26 1.99 15.34
CA ARG A 197 -6.91 1.89 13.92
C ARG A 197 -8.13 1.78 13.02
N GLY A 198 -9.14 0.99 13.41
CA GLY A 198 -10.40 0.88 12.69
C GLY A 198 -11.17 2.20 12.65
N ALA A 199 -11.25 2.90 13.77
CA ALA A 199 -11.85 4.23 13.86
C ALA A 199 -11.10 5.25 12.99
N LEU A 200 -9.77 5.19 12.97
CA LEU A 200 -8.95 6.07 12.14
C LEU A 200 -9.13 5.81 10.64
N LEU A 201 -9.22 4.54 10.23
CA LEU A 201 -9.55 4.18 8.84
C LEU A 201 -10.94 4.69 8.45
N LEU A 202 -11.95 4.49 9.30
CA LEU A 202 -13.31 4.98 9.07
C LEU A 202 -13.32 6.51 8.90
N PHE A 203 -12.59 7.22 9.77
CA PHE A 203 -12.42 8.66 9.69
C PHE A 203 -11.73 9.08 8.39
N ALA A 204 -10.65 8.39 7.99
CA ALA A 204 -9.93 8.68 6.75
C ALA A 204 -10.81 8.49 5.51
N LEU A 205 -11.54 7.37 5.43
CA LEU A 205 -12.46 7.07 4.32
C LEU A 205 -13.63 8.05 4.26
N THR A 206 -14.24 8.37 5.40
CA THR A 206 -15.34 9.34 5.48
C THR A 206 -14.86 10.72 5.04
N SER A 207 -13.67 11.12 5.49
CA SER A 207 -13.05 12.38 5.08
C SER A 207 -12.75 12.41 3.58
N ASP A 208 -12.27 11.32 2.98
CA ASP A 208 -12.07 11.22 1.53
C ASP A 208 -13.38 11.34 0.76
N TYR A 209 -14.42 10.64 1.21
CA TYR A 209 -15.74 10.68 0.59
C TYR A 209 -16.33 12.09 0.58
N VAL A 210 -16.27 12.79 1.72
CA VAL A 210 -16.74 14.19 1.83
C VAL A 210 -15.92 15.12 0.94
N ARG A 211 -14.59 14.97 0.91
CA ARG A 211 -13.70 15.78 0.05
C ARG A 211 -14.05 15.59 -1.43
N LYS A 212 -14.32 14.35 -1.85
CA LYS A 212 -14.74 14.03 -3.22
C LYS A 212 -16.07 14.70 -3.56
N GLN A 213 -17.07 14.55 -2.70
CA GLN A 213 -18.40 15.11 -2.94
C GLN A 213 -18.37 16.64 -3.04
N ASN A 214 -17.57 17.31 -2.20
CA ASN A 214 -17.40 18.75 -2.27
C ASN A 214 -16.72 19.19 -3.57
N ARG A 215 -15.73 18.43 -4.05
CA ARG A 215 -15.06 18.71 -5.32
C ARG A 215 -16.00 18.53 -6.52
N GLU A 216 -16.82 17.49 -6.53
CA GLU A 216 -17.83 17.29 -7.58
C GLU A 216 -18.85 18.42 -7.62
N LYS A 217 -19.34 18.87 -6.45
CA LYS A 217 -20.23 20.04 -6.36
C LYS A 217 -19.58 21.31 -6.93
N MET A 218 -18.33 21.60 -6.57
CA MET A 218 -17.60 22.76 -7.07
C MET A 218 -17.43 22.73 -8.59
N LEU A 219 -17.15 21.56 -9.18
CA LEU A 219 -17.03 21.40 -10.64
C LEU A 219 -18.36 21.65 -11.37
N LEU A 220 -19.47 21.19 -10.78
CA LEU A 220 -20.81 21.44 -11.33
C LEU A 220 -21.19 22.91 -11.25
N GLU A 221 -20.89 23.59 -10.15
CA GLU A 221 -21.12 25.04 -10.00
C GLU A 221 -20.28 25.86 -10.98
N ALA A 222 -19.01 25.49 -11.19
CA ALA A 222 -18.15 26.13 -12.17
C ALA A 222 -18.69 25.94 -13.61
N SER A 223 -19.20 24.75 -13.93
CA SER A 223 -19.79 24.47 -15.25
C SER A 223 -21.07 25.27 -15.48
N LYS A 224 -21.93 25.43 -14.45
CA LYS A 224 -23.15 26.24 -14.53
C LYS A 224 -22.89 27.75 -14.67
N ARG A 225 -21.70 28.23 -14.29
CA ARG A 225 -21.31 29.64 -14.50
C ARG A 225 -20.76 29.91 -15.90
N GLN A 226 -20.45 28.87 -16.67
CA GLN A 226 -19.81 28.96 -17.99
C GLN A 226 -20.74 28.63 -19.16
N GLY A 227 -21.96 28.14 -18.89
CA GLY A 227 -23.00 27.91 -19.90
C GLY A 227 -24.15 28.88 -19.72
#